data_AF-A0AAV7IWC2-F1
#
_entry.id   AF-A0AAV7IWC2-F1
#
_cell.length_a   1.000
_cell.length_b   1.000
_cell.length_c   1.000
_cell.angle_alpha   90.00
_cell.angle_beta   90.00
_cell.angle_gamma   90.00
#
_symmetry.space_group_name_H-M   'P 1'
#
loop_
_entity.id
_entity.type
_entity.pdbx_description
1 polymer ?
#
loop_
_entity_poly.entity_id
_entity_poly.type
_entity_poly.pdbx_seq_one_letter_code
_entity_poly.pdbx_strand_id
1 'polypeptide(L)'
;MITGEEINALIKVRDVLKPLVQVTREGGSEKNVILSKCIPLISDLIKKIECLTPDTLIGRQLKKKKLSQEIEVKYGNIESIKLYACTTLVDPRYKRFAFRSTRESARAITNNYLDDAVSCSTFQADTDEAGRLPIQLREYLTYPAVNRKQNLNPFVV
;
A
#
# COMPACT_ATOMS: atom_id res chain seq x y z
N MET A 1 9.46 -38.70 -5.06
CA MET A 1 10.70 -37.94 -5.35
C MET A 1 10.31 -36.82 -6.29
N ILE A 2 10.64 -35.58 -5.97
CA ILE A 2 10.42 -34.46 -6.88
C ILE A 2 11.46 -34.54 -8.00
N THR A 3 11.04 -34.43 -9.25
CA THR A 3 11.95 -34.46 -10.41
C THR A 3 12.69 -33.13 -10.56
N GLY A 4 13.91 -33.15 -11.10
CA GLY A 4 14.73 -31.93 -11.26
C GLY A 4 14.06 -30.84 -12.12
N GLU A 5 13.21 -31.24 -13.07
CA GLU A 5 12.41 -30.32 -13.89
C GLU A 5 11.35 -29.57 -13.08
N GLU A 6 10.70 -30.23 -12.12
CA GLU A 6 9.71 -29.62 -11.23
C GLU A 6 10.37 -28.60 -10.29
N ILE A 7 11.57 -28.90 -9.79
CA ILE A 7 12.38 -27.96 -8.99
C ILE A 7 12.70 -26.71 -9.80
N ASN A 8 13.15 -26.90 -11.05
CA ASN A 8 13.47 -25.77 -11.92
C ASN A 8 12.22 -24.92 -12.23
N ALA A 9 11.07 -25.56 -12.46
CA ALA A 9 9.81 -24.86 -12.63
C ALA A 9 9.43 -24.04 -11.38
N LEU A 10 9.61 -24.59 -10.17
CA LEU A 10 9.36 -23.88 -8.91
C LEU A 10 10.28 -22.65 -8.74
N ILE A 11 11.57 -22.81 -9.06
CA ILE A 11 12.56 -21.72 -9.00
C ILE A 11 12.11 -20.56 -9.90
N LYS A 12 11.66 -20.86 -11.12
CA LYS A 12 11.19 -19.85 -12.07
C LYS A 12 9.89 -19.18 -11.60
N VAL A 13 8.96 -19.92 -10.99
CA VAL A 13 7.74 -19.35 -10.40
C VAL A 13 8.07 -18.42 -9.24
N ARG A 14 8.98 -18.82 -8.35
CA ARG A 14 9.46 -17.98 -7.26
C ARG A 14 10.02 -16.65 -7.78
N ASP A 15 10.80 -16.68 -8.87
CA ASP A 15 11.39 -15.48 -9.45
C ASP A 15 10.31 -14.52 -10.00
N VAL A 16 9.19 -15.05 -10.51
CA VAL A 16 8.01 -14.25 -10.92
C VAL A 16 7.30 -13.61 -9.73
N LEU A 17 7.27 -14.28 -8.57
CA LEU A 17 6.60 -13.80 -7.36
C LEU A 17 7.46 -12.87 -6.51
N LYS A 18 8.78 -12.89 -6.69
CA LYS A 18 9.75 -12.04 -5.97
C LYS A 18 9.40 -10.55 -5.91
N PRO A 19 8.97 -9.88 -7.01
CA PRO A 19 8.60 -8.46 -6.95
C PRO A 19 7.41 -8.18 -6.02
N LEU A 20 6.44 -9.11 -5.90
CA LEU A 20 5.33 -8.95 -4.95
C LEU A 20 5.82 -8.96 -3.50
N VAL A 21 6.72 -9.91 -3.17
CA VAL A 21 7.30 -10.00 -1.83
C VAL A 21 8.04 -8.72 -1.47
N GLN A 22 8.77 -8.14 -2.42
CA GLN A 22 9.47 -6.88 -2.21
C GLN A 22 8.47 -5.75 -1.89
N VAL A 23 7.41 -5.59 -2.67
CA VAL A 23 6.40 -4.54 -2.46
C VAL A 23 5.69 -4.70 -1.12
N THR A 24 5.30 -5.92 -0.76
CA THR A 24 4.66 -6.18 0.54
C THR A 24 5.61 -5.90 1.70
N ARG A 25 6.90 -6.25 1.56
CA ARG A 25 7.91 -5.94 2.57
C ARG A 25 8.11 -4.43 2.71
N GLU A 26 8.18 -3.70 1.60
CA GLU A 26 8.32 -2.23 1.61
C GLU A 26 7.07 -1.57 2.22
N GLY A 27 5.86 -2.06 1.92
CA GLY A 27 4.62 -1.58 2.53
C GLY A 27 4.51 -1.87 4.03
N GLY A 28 5.04 -3.01 4.49
CA GLY A 28 5.01 -3.42 5.89
C GLY A 28 6.17 -2.91 6.76
N SER A 29 7.22 -2.34 6.17
CA SER A 29 8.43 -1.96 6.90
C SER A 29 8.36 -0.58 7.56
N GLU A 30 7.34 0.24 7.27
CA GLU A 30 7.35 1.65 7.65
C GLU A 30 6.29 2.01 8.69
N LYS A 31 6.72 2.81 9.68
CA LYS A 31 5.88 3.17 10.82
C LYS A 31 4.82 4.25 10.52
N ASN A 32 4.91 5.04 9.43
CA ASN A 32 4.04 6.23 9.35
C ASN A 32 3.56 6.78 7.99
N VAL A 33 3.88 6.30 6.78
CA VAL A 33 3.19 6.84 5.58
C VAL A 33 3.02 5.80 4.48
N ILE A 34 2.06 4.89 4.64
CA ILE A 34 1.74 3.88 3.61
C ILE A 34 1.07 4.54 2.39
N LEU A 35 0.17 5.51 2.60
CA LEU A 35 -0.69 6.06 1.55
C LEU A 35 0.08 6.77 0.42
N SER A 36 1.07 7.61 0.76
CA SER A 36 1.91 8.32 -0.24
C SER A 36 2.78 7.39 -1.09
N LYS A 37 2.99 6.14 -0.64
CA LYS A 37 3.84 5.15 -1.30
C LYS A 37 3.06 4.17 -2.14
N CYS A 38 1.76 4.03 -1.91
CA CYS A 38 0.93 3.07 -2.64
C CYS A 38 1.04 3.26 -4.16
N ILE A 39 0.86 4.49 -4.65
CA ILE A 39 0.95 4.78 -6.10
C ILE A 39 2.36 4.50 -6.63
N PRO A 40 3.46 5.03 -6.04
CA PRO A 40 4.82 4.68 -6.47
C PRO A 40 5.13 3.18 -6.46
N LEU A 41 4.73 2.46 -5.40
CA LEU A 41 4.99 1.02 -5.24
C LEU A 41 4.27 0.19 -6.31
N ILE A 42 3.03 0.53 -6.63
CA ILE A 42 2.26 -0.16 -7.66
C ILE A 42 2.81 0.17 -9.04
N SER A 43 3.15 1.43 -9.31
CA SER A 43 3.79 1.84 -10.55
C SER A 43 5.12 1.11 -10.77
N ASP A 44 5.93 0.95 -9.72
CA ASP A 44 7.19 0.20 -9.78
C ASP A 44 6.94 -1.31 -9.93
N LEU A 45 5.93 -1.86 -9.25
CA LEU A 45 5.54 -3.27 -9.38
C LEU A 45 5.15 -3.61 -10.83
N ILE A 46 4.33 -2.77 -11.45
CA ILE A 46 3.89 -2.96 -12.84
C ILE A 46 5.10 -2.94 -13.77
N LYS A 47 6.01 -1.97 -13.62
CA LYS A 47 7.25 -1.90 -14.41
C LYS A 47 8.12 -3.13 -14.24
N LYS A 48 8.34 -3.58 -13.00
CA LYS A 48 9.11 -4.80 -12.70
C LYS A 48 8.49 -6.05 -13.33
N ILE A 49 7.16 -6.15 -13.31
CA ILE A 49 6.44 -7.26 -13.94
C ILE A 49 6.55 -7.17 -15.46
N GLU A 50 6.41 -5.98 -16.06
CA GLU A 50 6.56 -5.76 -17.50
C GLU A 50 7.95 -6.17 -17.99
N CYS A 51 9.02 -5.77 -17.28
CA CYS A 51 10.40 -6.13 -17.58
C CYS A 51 10.72 -7.62 -17.42
N LEU A 52 9.94 -8.36 -16.63
CA LEU A 52 10.21 -9.78 -16.39
C LEU A 52 9.87 -10.63 -17.61
N THR A 53 10.85 -11.24 -18.26
CA THR A 53 10.65 -12.19 -19.37
C THR A 53 10.85 -13.63 -18.89
N PRO A 54 9.80 -14.35 -18.46
CA PRO A 54 9.95 -15.74 -18.05
C PRO A 54 10.14 -16.66 -19.27
N ASP A 55 11.19 -17.49 -19.23
CA ASP A 55 11.52 -18.45 -20.30
C ASP A 55 10.54 -19.63 -20.37
N THR A 56 9.96 -20.00 -19.22
CA THR A 56 9.06 -21.16 -19.08
C THR A 56 7.62 -20.83 -19.46
N LEU A 57 6.91 -21.76 -20.11
CA LEU A 57 5.49 -21.62 -20.46
C LEU A 57 4.60 -21.34 -19.23
N ILE A 58 4.85 -22.03 -18.10
CA ILE A 58 4.14 -21.84 -16.84
C ILE A 58 4.32 -20.41 -16.31
N GLY A 59 5.57 -19.89 -16.34
CA GLY A 59 5.87 -18.52 -15.93
C GLY A 59 5.20 -17.47 -16.81
N ARG A 60 5.12 -17.70 -18.12
CA ARG A 60 4.39 -16.83 -19.06
C ARG A 60 2.90 -16.82 -18.80
N GLN A 61 2.29 -17.98 -18.55
CA GLN A 61 0.88 -18.07 -18.21
C GLN A 61 0.58 -17.40 -16.87
N LEU A 62 1.41 -17.62 -15.85
CA LEU A 62 1.26 -16.98 -14.54
C LEU A 62 1.35 -15.46 -14.64
N LYS A 63 2.36 -14.94 -15.35
CA LYS A 63 2.52 -13.50 -15.59
C LYS A 63 1.29 -12.93 -16.31
N LYS A 64 0.93 -13.47 -17.48
CA LYS A 64 -0.07 -12.86 -18.37
C LYS A 64 -1.51 -13.06 -17.89
N LYS A 65 -1.90 -14.27 -17.49
CA LYS A 65 -3.31 -14.59 -17.15
C LYS A 65 -3.69 -14.25 -15.71
N LYS A 66 -2.76 -14.36 -14.76
CA LYS A 66 -3.09 -14.21 -13.34
C LYS A 66 -2.51 -12.93 -12.78
N LEU A 67 -1.21 -12.71 -12.91
CA LEU A 67 -0.56 -11.60 -12.23
C LEU A 67 -0.95 -10.23 -12.81
N SER A 68 -0.78 -10.03 -14.12
CA SER A 68 -1.12 -8.74 -14.75
C SER A 68 -2.61 -8.42 -14.68
N GLN A 69 -3.47 -9.43 -14.86
CA GLN A 69 -4.92 -9.23 -14.81
C GLN A 69 -5.39 -8.85 -13.40
N GLU A 70 -4.95 -9.56 -12.36
CA GLU A 70 -5.34 -9.26 -10.97
C GLU A 70 -4.81 -7.88 -10.51
N ILE A 71 -3.60 -7.51 -10.94
CA ILE A 71 -3.04 -6.19 -10.62
C ILE A 71 -3.84 -5.09 -11.29
N GLU A 72 -4.22 -5.26 -12.56
CA GLU A 72 -5.04 -4.25 -13.24
C GLU A 72 -6.43 -4.13 -12.62
N VAL A 73 -7.07 -5.25 -12.25
CA VAL A 73 -8.39 -5.25 -11.60
C VAL A 73 -8.33 -4.58 -10.23
N LYS A 74 -7.30 -4.85 -9.42
CA LYS A 74 -7.20 -4.33 -8.04
C LYS A 74 -6.61 -2.92 -7.98
N TYR A 75 -5.69 -2.59 -8.87
CA TYR A 75 -4.85 -1.40 -8.76
C TYR A 75 -4.84 -0.50 -10.00
N GLY A 76 -5.51 -0.89 -11.11
CA GLY A 76 -5.56 -0.08 -12.33
C GLY A 76 -6.16 1.32 -12.11
N ASN A 77 -7.09 1.43 -11.17
CA ASN A 77 -7.76 2.70 -10.85
C ASN A 77 -7.18 3.41 -9.61
N ILE A 78 -6.05 2.98 -9.06
CA ILE A 78 -5.56 3.56 -7.80
C ILE A 78 -5.23 5.06 -7.94
N GLU A 79 -4.75 5.49 -9.12
CA GLU A 79 -4.46 6.90 -9.41
C GLU A 79 -5.72 7.77 -9.45
N SER A 80 -6.89 7.19 -9.73
CA SER A 80 -8.17 7.90 -9.77
C SER A 80 -8.75 8.19 -8.38
N ILE A 81 -8.25 7.50 -7.35
CA ILE A 81 -8.72 7.67 -5.97
C ILE A 81 -8.04 8.90 -5.38
N LYS A 82 -8.84 9.92 -5.07
CA LYS A 82 -8.38 11.23 -4.57
C LYS A 82 -7.42 11.10 -3.38
N LEU A 83 -7.72 10.25 -2.40
CA LEU A 83 -6.89 10.09 -1.20
C LEU A 83 -5.45 9.67 -1.51
N TYR A 84 -5.27 8.61 -2.32
CA TYR A 84 -3.94 8.14 -2.69
C TYR A 84 -3.22 9.15 -3.57
N ALA A 85 -3.94 9.78 -4.50
CA ALA A 85 -3.37 10.78 -5.39
C ALA A 85 -2.91 12.05 -4.65
N CYS A 86 -3.73 12.58 -3.74
CA CYS A 86 -3.40 13.75 -2.92
C CYS A 86 -2.23 13.47 -1.98
N THR A 87 -2.27 12.37 -1.23
CA THR A 87 -1.18 12.02 -0.29
C THR A 87 0.15 11.80 -0.99
N THR A 88 0.12 11.21 -2.19
CA THR A 88 1.32 11.02 -3.03
C THR A 88 1.83 12.35 -3.59
N LEU A 89 0.94 13.28 -3.96
CA LEU A 89 1.32 14.59 -4.51
C LEU A 89 1.92 15.52 -3.45
N VAL A 90 1.39 15.46 -2.22
CA VAL A 90 1.87 16.25 -1.07
C VAL A 90 3.28 15.81 -0.66
N ASP A 91 3.63 14.53 -0.87
CA ASP A 91 4.99 14.07 -0.62
C ASP A 91 5.95 14.56 -1.72
N PRO A 92 6.91 15.45 -1.40
CA PRO A 92 7.83 16.03 -2.39
C PRO A 92 8.69 14.96 -3.07
N ARG A 93 8.91 13.81 -2.41
CA ARG A 93 9.66 12.69 -2.99
C ARG A 93 8.97 12.16 -4.23
N TYR A 94 7.65 12.14 -4.28
CA TYR A 94 6.87 11.42 -5.30
C TYR A 94 6.24 12.33 -6.36
N LYS A 95 6.33 13.65 -6.16
CA LYS A 95 5.76 14.70 -7.03
C LYS A 95 6.01 14.53 -8.53
N ARG A 96 7.17 13.98 -8.94
CA ARG A 96 7.59 13.93 -10.36
C ARG A 96 7.45 12.56 -11.03
N PHE A 97 7.38 11.47 -10.29
CA PHE A 97 7.55 10.12 -10.88
C PHE A 97 6.56 9.06 -10.39
N ALA A 98 5.60 9.43 -9.54
CA ALA A 98 4.66 8.46 -8.98
C ALA A 98 3.58 8.00 -9.97
N PHE A 99 3.02 8.95 -10.72
CA PHE A 99 1.88 8.69 -11.61
C PHE A 99 2.34 8.13 -12.95
N ARG A 100 1.65 7.09 -13.40
CA ARG A 100 1.77 6.51 -14.74
C ARG A 100 1.02 7.35 -15.77
N SER A 101 -0.11 7.96 -15.38
CA SER A 101 -0.92 8.80 -16.25
C SER A 101 -0.69 10.30 -16.02
N THR A 102 -0.29 11.01 -17.07
CA THR A 102 -0.20 12.49 -17.07
C THR A 102 -1.56 13.13 -16.82
N ARG A 103 -2.66 12.45 -17.20
CA ARG A 103 -4.02 12.95 -16.98
C ARG A 103 -4.44 12.86 -15.52
N GLU A 104 -4.18 11.74 -14.86
CA GLU A 104 -4.58 11.56 -13.46
C GLU A 104 -3.71 12.39 -12.51
N SER A 105 -2.42 12.62 -12.84
CA SER A 105 -1.59 13.58 -12.12
C SER A 105 -2.10 15.03 -12.25
N ALA A 106 -2.45 15.47 -13.47
CA ALA A 106 -3.06 16.79 -13.67
C ALA A 106 -4.38 16.92 -12.90
N ARG A 107 -5.23 15.89 -12.94
CA ARG A 107 -6.50 15.83 -12.19
C ARG A 107 -6.29 15.86 -10.68
N ALA A 108 -5.27 15.18 -10.16
CA ALA A 108 -4.90 15.25 -8.75
C ALA A 108 -4.45 16.65 -8.34
N ILE A 109 -3.73 17.36 -9.20
CA ILE A 109 -3.31 18.75 -8.96
C ILE A 109 -4.54 19.67 -8.95
N THR A 110 -5.41 19.56 -9.94
CA THR A 110 -6.63 20.37 -10.06
C THR A 110 -7.58 20.12 -8.88
N ASN A 111 -7.80 18.85 -8.52
CA ASN A 111 -8.67 18.48 -7.39
C ASN A 111 -8.08 18.83 -6.02
N ASN A 112 -6.75 19.03 -5.90
CA ASN A 112 -6.14 19.60 -4.70
C ASN A 112 -6.30 21.11 -4.61
N TYR A 113 -6.52 21.80 -5.72
CA TYR A 113 -6.65 23.26 -5.77
C TYR A 113 -8.10 23.75 -5.78
N LEU A 114 -9.07 22.88 -6.10
CA LEU A 114 -10.48 23.25 -6.28
C LEU A 114 -11.44 22.79 -5.17
N ASP A 115 -11.04 21.89 -4.27
CA ASP A 115 -11.81 21.57 -3.05
C ASP A 115 -10.89 21.69 -1.82
N ASP A 116 -11.22 22.61 -0.93
CA ASP A 116 -11.09 22.52 0.52
C ASP A 116 -9.97 21.65 1.13
N ALA A 117 -9.13 22.30 1.94
CA ALA A 117 -8.23 21.70 2.91
C ALA A 117 -8.91 20.82 4.00
N VAL A 118 -10.17 20.41 3.83
CA VAL A 118 -10.97 19.73 4.85
C VAL A 118 -11.94 18.77 4.17
N SER A 119 -11.59 17.49 4.09
CA SER A 119 -12.49 16.34 4.26
C SER A 119 -11.82 15.06 3.73
N CYS A 120 -11.73 14.03 4.59
CA CYS A 120 -11.40 12.64 4.25
C CYS A 120 -9.93 12.20 4.34
N SER A 121 -9.39 12.18 5.57
CA SER A 121 -9.08 10.90 6.21
C SER A 121 -9.20 11.05 7.73
N THR A 122 -10.41 11.37 8.18
CA THR A 122 -10.83 10.89 9.49
C THR A 122 -10.83 9.36 9.40
N PHE A 123 -9.77 8.72 9.89
CA PHE A 123 -10.01 7.60 10.78
C PHE A 123 -10.95 8.17 11.84
N GLN A 124 -12.23 7.82 11.81
CA GLN A 124 -13.15 8.14 12.90
C GLN A 124 -12.66 7.39 14.14
N ALA A 125 -11.68 7.96 14.82
CA ALA A 125 -11.67 7.96 16.26
C ALA A 125 -12.47 9.20 16.62
N ASP A 126 -13.69 9.00 17.11
CA ASP A 126 -14.52 10.08 17.63
C ASP A 126 -13.69 10.89 18.63
N THR A 127 -13.35 12.13 18.27
CA THR A 127 -12.64 13.09 19.12
C THR A 127 -13.59 14.22 19.46
N ASP A 128 -14.01 14.25 20.73
CA ASP A 128 -14.70 15.40 21.32
C ASP A 128 -13.77 16.63 21.41
N GLU A 129 -14.41 17.81 21.42
CA GLU A 129 -14.00 19.23 21.45
C GLU A 129 -12.90 19.67 22.45
N ALA A 130 -11.84 18.88 22.62
CA ALA A 130 -10.59 19.32 23.21
C ALA A 130 -9.48 18.40 22.71
N GLY A 131 -8.74 18.84 21.68
CA GLY A 131 -7.67 18.09 21.00
C GLY A 131 -6.52 17.64 21.92
N ARG A 132 -6.77 16.66 22.79
CA ARG A 132 -5.78 15.98 23.61
C ARG A 132 -6.21 14.53 23.84
N LEU A 133 -5.61 13.67 23.02
CA LEU A 133 -5.56 12.20 23.10
C LEU A 133 -6.90 11.47 22.83
N PRO A 134 -6.87 10.30 22.17
CA PRO A 134 -8.03 9.43 22.01
C PRO A 134 -8.65 9.08 23.37
N ILE A 135 -9.99 9.01 23.47
CA ILE A 135 -10.74 8.73 24.71
C ILE A 135 -10.22 7.48 25.44
N GLN A 136 -9.89 6.45 24.66
CA GLN A 136 -9.32 5.17 25.12
C GLN A 136 -7.97 5.33 25.86
N LEU A 137 -7.14 6.28 25.39
CA LEU A 137 -5.84 6.61 26.01
C LEU A 137 -6.02 7.46 27.26
N ARG A 138 -7.04 8.31 27.30
CA ARG A 138 -7.38 9.10 28.50
C ARG A 138 -7.73 8.16 29.65
N GLU A 139 -8.58 7.16 29.40
CA GLU A 139 -8.97 6.18 30.43
C GLU A 139 -7.73 5.45 30.97
N TYR A 140 -6.85 4.98 30.09
CA TYR A 140 -5.60 4.28 30.48
C TYR A 140 -4.63 5.14 31.32
N LEU A 141 -4.56 6.44 31.05
CA LEU A 141 -3.69 7.38 31.78
C LEU A 141 -4.29 7.87 33.10
N THR A 142 -5.61 7.76 33.27
CA THR A 142 -6.31 8.17 34.50
C THR A 142 -6.22 7.10 35.60
N TYR A 143 -5.84 5.85 35.26
CA TYR A 143 -5.63 4.81 36.25
C TYR A 143 -4.32 4.99 37.04
N PRO A 144 -4.34 4.79 38.38
CA PRO A 144 -3.13 4.81 39.19
C PRO A 144 -2.13 3.75 38.69
N ALA A 145 -0.85 4.12 38.60
CA ALA A 145 0.21 3.35 37.95
C ALA A 145 0.43 1.93 38.49
N VAL A 146 -0.17 1.60 39.64
CA VAL A 146 -0.06 0.33 40.36
C VAL A 146 -0.67 -0.84 39.57
N ASN A 147 -1.64 -0.61 38.67
CA ASN A 147 -2.36 -1.70 37.97
C ASN A 147 -2.06 -1.87 36.47
N ARG A 148 -1.08 -1.15 35.90
CA ARG A 148 -0.79 -1.23 34.44
C ARG A 148 -0.19 -2.56 33.96
N LYS A 149 0.22 -3.45 34.87
CA LYS A 149 0.81 -4.76 34.53
C LYS A 149 -0.19 -5.93 34.51
N GLN A 150 -1.46 -5.71 34.86
CA GLN A 150 -2.43 -6.81 35.01
C GLN A 150 -3.45 -6.92 33.88
N ASN A 151 -3.57 -5.93 32.98
CA ASN A 151 -4.42 -6.04 31.79
C ASN A 151 -3.58 -6.25 30.53
N LEU A 152 -3.37 -7.53 30.20
CA LEU A 152 -2.92 -7.97 28.89
C LEU A 152 -3.92 -7.49 27.82
N ASN A 153 -3.42 -6.70 26.87
CA ASN A 153 -3.96 -6.37 25.55
C ASN A 153 -5.44 -6.73 25.24
N PRO A 154 -6.34 -5.74 25.04
CA PRO A 154 -7.61 -5.96 24.36
C PRO A 154 -7.48 -6.06 22.81
N PHE A 155 -6.27 -6.05 22.26
CA PHE A 155 -6.01 -6.18 20.82
C PHE A 155 -5.75 -7.63 20.35
N VAL A 156 -6.19 -8.63 21.12
CA VAL A 156 -6.26 -10.02 20.65
C VAL A 156 -7.72 -10.48 20.70
N VAL A 157 -8.45 -10.19 19.62
CA VAL A 157 -9.42 -11.08 18.96
C VAL A 157 -9.41 -10.71 17.47
#